data_AF-A0A8V5GLY1-F1
#
_entry.id   AF-A0A8V5GLY1-F1
#
_cell.length_a   1.000
_cell.length_b   1.000
_cell.length_c   1.000
_cell.angle_alpha   90.00
_cell.angle_beta   90.00
_cell.angle_gamma   90.00
#
_symmetry.space_group_name_H-M   'P 1'
#
loop_
_entity.id
_entity.type
_entity.pdbx_description
1 polymer ?
#
loop_
_entity_poly.entity_id
_entity_poly.type
_entity_poly.pdbx_seq_one_letter_code
_entity_poly.pdbx_strand_id
1 'polypeptide(L)'
;FDGLYYSYQGNCTYVLVEEIDKKVDNFGVYIDNYNCDVPDVVSCPRTLIVRHETQEVRIATVNKILQVEVTVNKQAVALPYKKFGVSIYESGINRVVEIPELKMNVTYNGLSFSIRMPYSLFGNNTHGQC
;
A
#
# COMPACT_ATOMS: atom_id res chain seq x y z
N PHE A 1 -7.48 -12.40 4.34
CA PHE A 1 -7.41 -12.33 5.82
C PHE A 1 -8.72 -12.82 6.41
N ASP A 2 -8.76 -12.99 7.72
CA ASP A 2 -9.79 -13.67 8.55
C ASP A 2 -11.22 -13.09 8.46
N GLY A 3 -11.41 -11.96 7.78
CA GLY A 3 -12.72 -11.37 7.51
C GLY A 3 -13.23 -10.47 8.64
N LEU A 4 -12.37 -10.09 9.59
CA LEU A 4 -12.73 -9.16 10.66
C LEU A 4 -12.78 -7.72 10.14
N TYR A 5 -13.89 -7.04 10.42
CA TYR A 5 -14.08 -5.63 10.07
C TYR A 5 -14.00 -4.76 11.32
N TYR A 6 -13.22 -3.68 11.24
CA TYR A 6 -13.12 -2.68 12.30
C TYR A 6 -12.92 -1.29 11.71
N SER A 7 -13.13 -0.27 12.52
CA SER A 7 -12.86 1.13 12.17
C SER A 7 -11.79 1.67 13.08
N TYR A 8 -10.81 2.38 12.51
CA TYR A 8 -9.70 2.96 13.25
C TYR A 8 -9.46 4.40 12.76
N GLN A 9 -9.48 5.34 13.69
CA GLN A 9 -9.23 6.77 13.42
C GLN A 9 -7.84 7.13 13.95
N GLY A 10 -6.93 7.50 13.05
CA GLY A 10 -5.59 7.90 13.45
C GLY A 10 -4.82 8.58 12.33
N ASN A 11 -3.83 9.39 12.69
CA ASN A 11 -3.15 10.34 11.81
C ASN A 11 -1.65 10.06 11.67
N CYS A 12 -1.27 8.78 11.75
CA CYS A 12 0.10 8.31 11.61
C CYS A 12 0.23 7.40 10.38
N THR A 13 1.46 6.94 10.15
CA THR A 13 1.71 5.81 9.25
C THR A 13 1.51 4.51 10.02
N TYR A 14 0.65 3.62 9.50
CA TYR A 14 0.32 2.33 10.10
C TYR A 14 0.85 1.18 9.25
N VAL A 15 1.28 0.11 9.93
CA VAL A 15 1.62 -1.16 9.29
C VAL A 15 0.33 -1.88 8.91
N LEU A 16 0.07 -2.05 7.61
CA LEU A 16 -1.03 -2.89 7.15
C LEU A 16 -0.61 -4.36 7.22
N VAL A 17 0.53 -4.69 6.63
CA VAL A 17 1.11 -6.03 6.72
C VAL A 17 2.63 -5.97 6.62
N GLU A 18 3.30 -6.72 7.50
CA GLU A 18 4.72 -7.06 7.48
C GLU A 18 4.87 -8.55 7.78
N GLU A 19 6.03 -9.12 7.46
CA GLU A 19 6.36 -10.47 7.91
C GLU A 19 6.79 -10.50 9.37
N ILE A 20 6.32 -11.49 10.13
CA ILE A 20 6.80 -11.77 11.49
C ILE A 20 8.24 -12.28 11.39
N ASP A 21 8.43 -13.41 10.71
CA ASP A 21 9.72 -13.95 10.32
C ASP A 21 10.06 -13.42 8.92
N LYS A 22 10.97 -12.45 8.85
CA LYS A 22 11.35 -11.78 7.60
C LYS A 22 12.04 -12.75 6.64
N LYS A 23 11.30 -13.21 5.63
CA LYS A 23 11.81 -14.08 4.55
C LYS A 23 12.09 -13.27 3.30
N VAL A 24 11.30 -12.23 3.05
CA VAL A 24 11.46 -11.29 1.97
C VAL A 24 12.16 -10.05 2.50
N ASP A 25 13.23 -9.63 1.84
CA ASP A 25 13.98 -8.45 2.27
C ASP A 25 13.12 -7.18 2.14
N ASN A 26 13.13 -6.37 3.19
CA ASN A 26 12.42 -5.09 3.28
C ASN A 26 10.96 -5.15 2.78
N PHE A 27 10.24 -6.23 3.05
CA PHE A 27 8.84 -6.34 2.68
C PHE A 27 7.91 -5.68 3.70
N GLY A 28 6.97 -4.89 3.19
CA GLY A 28 5.86 -4.38 4.00
C GLY A 28 4.91 -3.49 3.22
N VAL A 29 3.66 -3.45 3.65
CA VAL A 29 2.64 -2.52 3.14
C VAL A 29 2.18 -1.63 4.28
N TYR A 30 2.14 -0.32 4.02
CA TYR A 30 1.83 0.70 5.01
C TYR A 30 0.81 1.68 4.44
N ILE A 31 0.05 2.29 5.33
CA ILE A 31 -0.87 3.38 5.00
C ILE A 31 -0.52 4.59 5.84
N ASP A 32 -0.24 5.70 5.18
CA ASP A 32 -0.09 7.01 5.82
C ASP A 32 -1.43 7.71 5.85
N ASN A 33 -1.94 7.98 7.05
CA ASN A 33 -3.21 8.65 7.25
C ASN A 33 -3.02 10.07 7.80
N TYR A 34 -3.98 10.94 7.51
CA TYR A 34 -4.02 12.30 8.02
C TYR A 34 -5.44 12.69 8.39
N ASN A 35 -5.59 13.70 9.24
CA ASN A 35 -6.90 14.27 9.54
C ASN A 35 -7.32 15.19 8.40
N CYS A 36 -8.24 14.71 7.56
CA CYS A 36 -8.81 15.49 6.45
C CYS A 36 -9.95 16.39 6.92
N ASP A 37 -10.54 16.09 8.08
CA ASP A 37 -11.53 16.93 8.77
C ASP A 37 -11.11 17.15 10.22
N VAL A 38 -10.74 18.39 10.56
CA VAL A 38 -10.11 18.74 11.84
C VAL A 38 -11.10 18.79 13.02
N PRO A 39 -12.34 19.28 12.87
CA PRO A 39 -13.35 19.25 13.94
C PRO A 39 -13.73 17.84 14.39
N ASP A 40 -13.88 16.91 13.43
CA ASP A 40 -14.38 15.55 13.67
C ASP A 40 -13.27 14.49 13.74
N VAL A 41 -11.99 14.89 13.61
CA VAL A 41 -10.80 14.01 13.63
C VAL A 41 -10.96 12.84 12.65
N VAL A 42 -11.42 13.12 11.44
CA VAL A 42 -11.65 12.10 10.41
C VAL A 42 -10.33 11.71 9.76
N SER A 43 -9.95 10.45 9.90
CA SER A 43 -8.78 9.86 9.26
C SER A 43 -9.04 9.54 7.79
N CYS A 44 -8.32 10.21 6.90
CA CYS A 44 -8.28 9.88 5.47
C CYS A 44 -6.93 9.26 5.10
N PRO A 45 -6.89 8.29 4.17
CA PRO A 45 -5.64 7.83 3.60
C PRO A 45 -5.00 8.92 2.75
N ARG A 46 -3.71 9.17 2.99
CA ARG A 46 -2.89 10.10 2.22
C ARG A 46 -2.01 9.37 1.22
N THR A 47 -1.39 8.29 1.66
CA THR A 47 -0.39 7.59 0.85
C THR A 47 -0.38 6.11 1.19
N LEU A 48 -0.51 5.27 0.17
CA LEU A 48 -0.21 3.86 0.27
C LEU A 48 1.28 3.64 -0.03
N ILE A 49 1.97 2.87 0.80
CA ILE A 49 3.40 2.60 0.68
C ILE A 49 3.59 1.09 0.57
N VAL A 50 4.31 0.65 -0.46
CA VAL A 50 4.70 -0.76 -0.65
C VAL A 50 6.23 -0.81 -0.70
N ARG A 51 6.82 -1.60 0.18
CA ARG A 51 8.26 -1.89 0.19
C ARG A 51 8.53 -3.31 -0.25
N HIS A 52 9.56 -3.46 -1.08
CA HIS A 52 10.07 -4.74 -1.54
C HIS A 52 11.54 -4.58 -1.91
N GLU A 53 12.44 -5.28 -1.22
CA GLU A 53 13.88 -5.20 -1.42
C GLU A 53 14.38 -3.74 -1.42
N THR A 54 14.84 -3.24 -2.57
CA THR A 54 15.39 -1.89 -2.75
C THR A 54 14.35 -0.86 -3.19
N GLN A 55 13.09 -1.26 -3.37
CA GLN A 55 12.03 -0.40 -3.89
C GLN A 55 11.09 0.04 -2.77
N GLU A 56 10.95 1.35 -2.58
CA GLU A 56 9.83 1.97 -1.87
C GLU A 56 8.92 2.63 -2.90
N VAL A 57 7.76 2.01 -3.15
CA VAL A 57 6.70 2.56 -3.98
C VAL A 57 5.73 3.34 -3.09
N ARG A 58 5.46 4.60 -3.43
CA ARG A 58 4.46 5.43 -2.75
C ARG A 58 3.42 5.89 -3.75
N ILE A 59 2.15 5.63 -3.45
CA ILE A 59 1.01 6.13 -4.22
C ILE A 59 0.28 7.15 -3.34
N ALA A 60 0.49 8.44 -3.63
CA ALA A 60 0.00 9.55 -2.81
C ALA A 60 -1.17 10.27 -3.46
N THR A 61 -2.22 10.56 -2.69
CA THR A 61 -3.32 11.43 -3.12
C THR A 61 -2.86 12.88 -3.04
N VAL A 62 -2.71 13.56 -4.18
CA VAL A 62 -2.09 14.90 -4.27
C VAL A 62 -3.09 16.04 -4.08
N ASN A 63 -4.38 15.82 -4.34
CA ASN A 63 -5.41 16.85 -4.19
C ASN A 63 -6.78 16.27 -3.84
N LYS A 64 -7.75 17.16 -3.61
CA LYS A 64 -9.15 16.81 -3.30
C LYS A 64 -9.90 16.14 -4.46
N ILE A 65 -9.29 16.02 -5.65
CA ILE A 65 -9.89 15.45 -6.87
C ILE A 65 -9.41 13.99 -7.06
N LEU A 66 -8.84 13.37 -6.03
CA LEU A 66 -8.34 11.98 -6.07
C LEU A 66 -7.27 11.75 -7.15
N GLN A 67 -6.56 12.78 -7.58
CA GLN A 67 -5.36 12.56 -8.37
C GLN A 67 -4.32 11.85 -7.50
N VAL A 68 -3.73 10.81 -8.08
CA VAL A 68 -2.74 9.97 -7.43
C VAL A 68 -1.41 10.09 -8.17
N GLU A 69 -0.36 10.40 -7.42
CA GLU A 69 1.02 10.44 -7.88
C GLU A 69 1.73 9.16 -7.45
N VAL A 70 2.50 8.56 -8.37
CA VAL A 70 3.34 7.40 -8.07
C VAL A 70 4.79 7.82 -8.02
N THR A 71 5.44 7.56 -6.89
CA THR A 71 6.89 7.69 -6.76
C THR A 71 7.52 6.35 -6.41
N VAL A 72 8.72 6.13 -6.93
CA VAL A 72 9.58 5.00 -6.58
C VAL A 72 10.89 5.56 -6.07
N ASN A 73 11.28 5.20 -4.84
CA ASN A 73 12.49 5.72 -4.19
C ASN A 73 12.58 7.25 -4.23
N LYS A 74 11.45 7.92 -3.94
CA LYS A 74 11.28 9.38 -3.93
C LYS A 74 11.36 10.07 -5.31
N GLN A 75 11.40 9.31 -6.40
CA GLN A 75 11.36 9.86 -7.76
C GLN A 75 10.00 9.58 -8.40
N ALA A 76 9.38 10.59 -9.01
CA ALA A 76 8.16 10.41 -9.79
C ALA A 76 8.43 9.51 -11.00
N VAL A 77 7.53 8.57 -11.27
CA VAL A 77 7.66 7.63 -12.39
C VAL A 77 6.45 7.68 -13.30
N ALA A 78 6.67 7.48 -14.60
CA ALA A 78 5.58 7.23 -15.55
C ALA A 78 5.10 5.77 -15.45
N LEU A 79 3.82 5.55 -15.71
CA LEU A 79 3.22 4.22 -15.76
C LEU A 79 3.01 3.77 -17.21
N PRO A 80 3.17 2.47 -17.52
CA PRO A 80 3.58 1.40 -16.60
C PRO A 80 5.06 1.49 -16.22
N TYR A 81 5.37 1.15 -14.97
CA TYR A 81 6.73 1.05 -14.44
C TYR A 81 7.05 -0.42 -14.15
N LYS A 82 8.21 -0.93 -14.59
CA LYS A 82 8.64 -2.29 -14.27
C LYS A 82 10.15 -2.34 -14.05
N LYS A 83 10.58 -2.63 -12.83
CA LYS A 83 11.99 -2.72 -12.43
C LYS A 83 12.12 -3.42 -11.07
N PHE A 84 13.24 -4.13 -10.86
CA PHE A 84 13.60 -4.73 -9.57
C PHE A 84 12.46 -5.52 -8.90
N GLY A 85 11.86 -6.47 -9.64
CA GLY A 85 10.79 -7.34 -9.12
C GLY A 85 9.42 -6.67 -8.94
N VAL A 86 9.29 -5.36 -9.18
CA VAL A 86 8.05 -4.60 -9.02
C VAL A 86 7.48 -4.17 -10.38
N SER A 87 6.18 -4.32 -10.54
CA SER A 87 5.39 -3.80 -11.67
C SER A 87 4.32 -2.84 -11.14
N ILE A 88 4.22 -1.65 -11.72
CA ILE A 88 3.23 -0.64 -11.35
C ILE A 88 2.47 -0.22 -12.60
N TYR A 89 1.15 -0.26 -12.55
CA TYR A 89 0.30 0.07 -13.70
C TYR A 89 -1.07 0.60 -13.27
N GLU A 90 -1.81 1.13 -14.25
CA GLU A 90 -3.17 1.62 -14.06
C GLU A 90 -4.19 0.54 -14.44
N SER A 91 -5.24 0.39 -13.63
CA SER A 91 -6.38 -0.47 -13.92
C SER A 91 -7.68 0.27 -13.60
N GLY A 92 -8.25 0.92 -14.62
CA GLY A 92 -9.33 1.90 -14.43
C GLY A 92 -8.85 3.05 -13.54
N ILE A 93 -9.58 3.32 -12.46
CA ILE A 93 -9.21 4.33 -11.46
C ILE A 93 -8.13 3.86 -10.47
N ASN A 94 -7.73 2.60 -10.52
CA ASN A 94 -6.77 2.04 -9.57
C ASN A 94 -5.34 2.19 -10.08
N ARG A 95 -4.44 2.40 -9.14
CA ARG A 95 -3.01 2.12 -9.27
C ARG A 95 -2.75 0.76 -8.66
N VAL A 96 -2.07 -0.10 -9.39
CA VAL A 96 -1.77 -1.47 -8.97
C VAL A 96 -0.26 -1.59 -8.82
N VAL A 97 0.20 -2.01 -7.65
CA VAL A 97 1.57 -2.47 -7.41
C VAL A 97 1.53 -3.99 -7.37
N GLU A 98 2.22 -4.65 -8.28
CA GLU A 98 2.33 -6.09 -8.36
C GLU A 98 3.77 -6.51 -8.10
N ILE A 99 3.94 -7.55 -7.27
CA ILE A 99 5.22 -8.22 -7.04
C ILE A 99 5.03 -9.66 -7.52
N PRO A 100 5.35 -9.96 -8.79
CA PRO A 100 4.99 -11.24 -9.42
C PRO A 100 5.60 -12.46 -8.73
N GLU A 101 6.82 -12.35 -8.20
CA GLU A 101 7.50 -13.43 -7.49
C GLU A 101 6.75 -13.86 -6.23
N LEU A 102 6.16 -12.89 -5.52
CA LEU A 102 5.34 -13.12 -4.33
C LEU A 102 3.87 -13.40 -4.66
N LYS A 103 3.50 -13.38 -5.95
CA LYS A 103 2.12 -13.52 -6.46
C LYS A 103 1.13 -12.59 -5.74
N MET A 104 1.58 -11.39 -5.42
CA MET A 104 0.80 -10.42 -4.68
C MET A 104 0.55 -9.15 -5.47
N ASN A 105 -0.57 -8.50 -5.17
CA ASN A 105 -0.85 -7.16 -5.65
C ASN A 105 -1.49 -6.31 -4.56
N VAL A 106 -1.21 -5.01 -4.66
CA VAL A 106 -1.82 -3.97 -3.85
C VAL A 106 -2.45 -2.96 -4.78
N THR A 107 -3.73 -2.65 -4.57
CA THR A 107 -4.46 -1.66 -5.37
C THR A 107 -4.80 -0.44 -4.51
N TYR A 108 -4.74 0.76 -5.08
CA TYR A 108 -5.19 1.99 -4.43
C TYR A 108 -5.76 2.98 -5.45
N ASN A 109 -6.86 3.64 -5.09
CA ASN A 109 -7.55 4.62 -5.95
C ASN A 109 -7.65 6.03 -5.33
N GLY A 110 -6.91 6.28 -4.25
CA GLY A 110 -6.97 7.55 -3.52
C GLY A 110 -7.94 7.56 -2.33
N LEU A 111 -8.80 6.55 -2.20
CA LEU A 111 -9.76 6.40 -1.08
C LEU A 111 -9.70 5.03 -0.42
N SER A 112 -9.64 3.98 -1.22
CA SER A 112 -9.69 2.59 -0.77
C SER A 112 -8.48 1.83 -1.29
N PHE A 113 -8.01 0.86 -0.50
CA PHE A 113 -6.97 -0.07 -0.91
C PHE A 113 -7.45 -1.52 -0.85
N SER A 114 -6.75 -2.40 -1.54
CA SER A 114 -6.89 -3.86 -1.41
C SER A 114 -5.50 -4.48 -1.46
N ILE A 115 -5.25 -5.46 -0.59
CA ILE A 115 -4.03 -6.27 -0.58
C ILE A 115 -4.44 -7.72 -0.88
N ARG A 116 -3.87 -8.31 -1.93
CA ARG A 116 -4.03 -9.73 -2.25
C ARG A 116 -2.67 -10.39 -2.17
N MET A 117 -2.55 -11.38 -1.31
CA MET A 117 -1.35 -12.18 -1.13
C MET A 117 -1.71 -13.65 -0.88
N PRO A 118 -0.91 -14.61 -1.37
CA PRO A 118 -1.23 -16.02 -1.27
C PRO A 118 -0.95 -16.56 0.14
N TYR A 119 -1.91 -17.29 0.70
CA TYR A 119 -1.75 -17.98 1.99
C TYR A 119 -0.56 -18.94 1.99
N SER A 120 -0.23 -19.55 0.85
CA SER A 120 0.91 -20.49 0.73
C SER A 120 2.27 -19.86 1.03
N LEU A 121 2.43 -18.54 0.90
CA LEU A 121 3.69 -17.85 1.17
C LEU A 121 3.67 -17.12 2.52
N PHE A 122 2.53 -16.54 2.90
CA PHE A 122 2.43 -15.63 4.03
C PHE A 122 1.59 -16.14 5.20
N GLY A 123 0.96 -17.32 5.07
CA GLY A 123 0.12 -17.90 6.11
C GLY A 123 0.87 -18.02 7.44
N ASN A 124 0.24 -17.55 8.51
CA ASN A 124 0.79 -17.52 9.88
C ASN A 124 2.12 -16.75 10.02
N ASN A 125 2.49 -15.91 9.04
CA ASN A 125 3.73 -15.14 9.05
C ASN A 125 3.50 -13.63 8.88
N THR A 126 2.32 -13.12 9.21
CA THR A 126 1.98 -11.70 9.01
C THR A 126 1.56 -11.02 10.29
N HIS A 127 2.01 -9.78 10.50
CA HIS A 127 1.47 -8.88 11.52
C HIS A 127 1.14 -7.51 10.93
N GLY A 128 0.24 -6.78 11.60
CA GLY A 128 -0.20 -5.47 11.17
C GLY A 128 -1.69 -5.27 11.46
N GLN A 129 -2.26 -4.32 10.74
CA GLN A 129 -3.70 -4.04 10.75
C GLN A 129 -4.53 -5.02 9.91
N CYS A 130 -3.91 -5.80 9.01
CA CYS A 130 -4.56 -6.82 8.18
C CYS A 130 -4.23 -8.24 8.63
#